data_AF-A0A1I6T7D3-F1
#
_entry.id   AF-A0A1I6T7D3-F1
#
_cell.length_a   1.000
_cell.length_b   1.000
_cell.length_c   1.000
_cell.angle_alpha   90.00
_cell.angle_beta   90.00
_cell.angle_gamma   90.00
#
_symmetry.space_group_name_H-M   'P 1'
#
loop_
_entity.id
_entity.type
_entity.pdbx_description
1 polymer ?
#
loop_
_entity_poly.entity_id
_entity_poly.type
_entity_poly.pdbx_seq_one_letter_code
_entity_poly.pdbx_strand_id
1 'polypeptide(L)'
;MSLMQTVGVWRNAIQALGAKEKAAFHAAAQQVLDAVEDEWLRRRLEPASQDGFFKWPSTDAPGGAGSIVSEGWVQEGVLGFLGYRAGKTSDLSGSVRQGILKQAFEGVIPPAFPKPYLDQWGDPGTAQRLRKIAESIAAFARNAKRRSEDRLDQAIADWESDLEYLYLEFYVGRFGFGWPSTQL
;
A
#
# COMPACT_ATOMS: atom_id res chain seq x y z
N MET A 1 -11.22 -3.54 -17.34
CA MET A 1 -11.30 -2.52 -16.27
C MET A 1 -10.00 -1.76 -16.17
N SER A 2 -10.07 -0.45 -15.89
CA SER A 2 -8.88 0.35 -15.58
C SER A 2 -8.27 -0.09 -14.24
N LEU A 3 -7.00 0.25 -13.99
CA LEU A 3 -6.32 -0.09 -12.73
C LEU A 3 -7.02 0.54 -11.51
N MET A 4 -7.50 1.78 -11.65
CA MET A 4 -8.25 2.46 -10.58
C MET A 4 -9.59 1.78 -10.29
N GLN A 5 -10.27 1.25 -11.31
CA GLN A 5 -11.50 0.48 -11.13
C GLN A 5 -11.24 -0.84 -10.41
N THR A 6 -10.15 -1.56 -10.75
CA THR A 6 -9.82 -2.82 -10.07
C THR A 6 -9.42 -2.60 -8.61
N VAL A 7 -8.71 -1.51 -8.29
CA VAL A 7 -8.44 -1.11 -6.90
C VAL A 7 -9.72 -0.78 -6.13
N GLY A 8 -10.67 -0.06 -6.75
CA GLY A 8 -11.96 0.22 -6.13
C GLY A 8 -12.74 -1.05 -5.79
N VAL A 9 -12.78 -2.01 -6.71
CA VAL A 9 -13.45 -3.31 -6.51
C VAL A 9 -12.74 -4.12 -5.42
N TRP A 10 -11.41 -4.17 -5.42
CA TRP A 10 -10.61 -4.83 -4.38
C TRP A 10 -10.85 -4.22 -2.99
N ARG A 11 -10.89 -2.89 -2.87
CA ARG A 11 -11.17 -2.20 -1.60
C ARG A 11 -12.55 -2.55 -1.06
N ASN A 12 -13.56 -2.61 -1.92
CA ASN A 12 -14.91 -3.00 -1.53
C ASN A 12 -14.96 -4.44 -1.01
N ALA A 13 -14.20 -5.36 -1.63
CA ALA A 13 -14.07 -6.74 -1.17
C ALA A 13 -13.43 -6.83 0.22
N ILE A 14 -12.33 -6.09 0.47
CA ILE A 14 -11.70 -6.04 1.79
C ILE A 14 -12.65 -5.48 2.85
N GLN A 15 -13.36 -4.40 2.55
CA GLN A 15 -14.35 -3.84 3.47
C GLN A 15 -15.45 -4.86 3.80
N ALA A 16 -15.89 -5.66 2.82
CA ALA A 16 -16.86 -6.73 3.04
C ALA A 16 -16.31 -7.84 3.94
N LEU A 17 -15.05 -8.25 3.75
CA LEU A 17 -14.39 -9.25 4.58
C LEU A 17 -14.16 -8.79 6.03
N GLY A 18 -13.87 -7.50 6.24
CA GLY A 18 -13.67 -6.92 7.58
C GLY A 18 -14.97 -6.66 8.36
N ALA A 19 -16.12 -6.67 7.68
CA ALA A 19 -17.44 -6.43 8.25
C ALA A 19 -18.11 -7.75 8.70
N LYS A 20 -18.33 -7.91 10.01
CA LYS A 20 -18.94 -9.14 10.58
C LYS A 20 -20.36 -9.36 10.08
N GLU A 21 -21.11 -8.28 9.87
CA GLU A 21 -22.48 -8.27 9.36
C GLU A 21 -22.57 -8.72 7.89
N LYS A 22 -21.45 -8.73 7.15
CA LYS A 22 -21.36 -9.19 5.76
C LYS A 22 -20.84 -10.62 5.63
N ALA A 23 -20.86 -11.41 6.69
CA ALA A 23 -20.35 -12.79 6.70
C ALA A 23 -20.91 -13.66 5.57
N ALA A 24 -22.19 -13.51 5.22
CA ALA A 24 -22.82 -14.24 4.12
C ALA A 24 -22.19 -13.96 2.74
N PHE A 25 -21.50 -12.82 2.58
CA PHE A 25 -20.84 -12.41 1.35
C PHE A 25 -19.33 -12.63 1.35
N HIS A 26 -18.75 -13.16 2.44
CA HIS A 26 -17.29 -13.33 2.56
C HIS A 26 -16.71 -14.23 1.46
N ALA A 27 -17.38 -15.33 1.13
CA ALA A 27 -16.94 -16.22 0.06
C ALA A 27 -16.90 -15.52 -1.30
N ALA A 28 -17.94 -14.74 -1.63
CA ALA A 28 -17.99 -13.97 -2.88
C ALA A 28 -16.95 -12.84 -2.88
N ALA A 29 -16.75 -12.16 -1.76
CA ALA A 29 -15.73 -11.13 -1.62
C ALA A 29 -14.31 -11.70 -1.81
N GLN A 30 -14.04 -12.90 -1.30
CA GLN A 30 -12.76 -13.58 -1.52
C GLN A 30 -12.54 -13.93 -2.99
N GLN A 31 -13.56 -14.45 -3.69
CA GLN A 31 -13.46 -14.73 -5.13
C GLN A 31 -13.18 -13.47 -5.97
N VAL A 32 -13.79 -12.34 -5.60
CA VAL A 32 -13.52 -11.05 -6.26
C VAL A 32 -12.09 -10.60 -6.02
N LEU A 33 -11.57 -10.79 -4.79
CA LEU A 33 -10.19 -10.44 -4.45
C LEU A 33 -9.20 -11.27 -5.27
N ASP A 34 -9.35 -12.59 -5.27
CA ASP A 34 -8.47 -13.51 -6.02
C ASP A 34 -8.45 -13.16 -7.52
N ALA A 35 -9.61 -12.89 -8.12
CA ALA A 35 -9.71 -12.52 -9.53
C ALA A 35 -9.04 -11.18 -9.85
N VAL A 36 -9.07 -10.21 -8.94
CA VAL A 36 -8.37 -8.92 -9.11
C VAL A 36 -6.86 -9.10 -8.96
N GLU A 37 -6.41 -9.97 -8.05
CA GLU A 37 -4.99 -10.23 -7.88
C GLU A 37 -4.37 -10.97 -9.06
N ASP A 38 -5.08 -11.94 -9.63
CA ASP A 38 -4.69 -12.61 -10.89
C ASP A 38 -4.55 -11.61 -12.04
N GLU A 39 -5.46 -10.63 -12.12
CA GLU A 39 -5.40 -9.54 -13.08
C GLU A 39 -4.16 -8.66 -12.89
N TRP A 40 -3.85 -8.29 -11.64
CA TRP A 40 -2.66 -7.50 -11.34
C TRP A 40 -1.37 -8.27 -11.61
N LEU A 41 -1.33 -9.57 -11.30
CA LEU A 41 -0.19 -10.43 -11.57
C LEU A 41 0.07 -10.52 -13.08
N ARG A 42 -0.98 -10.74 -13.88
CA ARG A 42 -0.85 -10.78 -15.34
C ARG A 42 -0.23 -9.50 -15.89
N ARG A 43 -0.74 -8.33 -15.47
CA ARG A 43 -0.22 -7.02 -15.89
C ARG A 43 1.20 -6.75 -15.41
N ARG A 44 1.61 -7.27 -14.24
CA ARG A 44 2.98 -7.16 -13.73
C ARG A 44 3.97 -7.99 -14.56
N LEU A 45 3.52 -9.13 -15.08
CA LEU A 45 4.34 -10.09 -15.83
C LEU A 45 4.36 -9.81 -17.34
N GLU A 46 3.40 -9.06 -17.88
CA GLU A 46 3.40 -8.65 -19.28
C GLU A 46 4.69 -7.85 -19.60
N PRO A 47 5.46 -8.25 -20.64
CA PRO A 47 6.54 -7.42 -21.14
C PRO A 47 5.95 -6.09 -21.59
N ALA A 48 6.57 -4.97 -21.20
CA ALA A 48 6.19 -3.66 -21.72
C ALA A 48 6.16 -3.72 -23.25
N SER A 49 4.96 -3.60 -23.84
CA SER A 49 4.82 -3.65 -25.29
C SER A 49 5.62 -2.51 -25.91
N GLN A 50 6.36 -2.80 -26.98
CA GLN A 50 7.17 -1.79 -27.68
C GLN A 50 6.33 -0.63 -28.23
N ASP A 51 5.02 -0.83 -28.39
CA ASP A 51 4.07 0.17 -28.89
C ASP A 51 3.68 1.23 -27.84
N GLY A 52 4.04 1.04 -26.56
CA GLY A 52 3.76 1.98 -25.46
C GLY A 52 4.87 2.99 -25.16
N PHE A 53 6.00 2.96 -25.90
CA PHE A 53 7.09 3.90 -25.68
C PHE A 53 6.71 5.30 -26.13
N PHE A 54 6.39 6.16 -25.16
CA PHE A 54 6.30 7.60 -25.35
C PHE A 54 7.64 8.14 -25.89
N LYS A 55 7.63 8.71 -27.11
CA LYS A 55 8.80 9.43 -27.65
C LYS A 55 9.11 10.61 -26.75
N TRP A 56 10.26 10.56 -26.09
CA TRP A 56 10.73 11.64 -25.22
C TRP A 56 10.91 12.94 -26.03
N PRO A 57 10.43 14.10 -25.56
CA PRO A 57 10.72 15.37 -26.22
C PRO A 57 12.20 15.76 -26.03
N SER A 58 12.71 16.53 -27.00
CA SER A 58 14.09 17.06 -27.07
C SER A 58 14.52 17.84 -25.82
N THR A 59 15.84 17.94 -25.60
CA THR A 59 16.48 18.72 -24.51
C THR A 59 16.56 20.23 -24.76
N ASP A 60 15.90 20.74 -25.80
CA ASP A 60 15.78 22.20 -26.00
C ASP A 60 14.82 22.80 -24.98
N ALA A 61 15.36 23.58 -24.04
CA ALA A 61 14.59 24.27 -23.00
C ALA A 61 14.92 25.78 -22.99
N PRO A 62 14.03 26.65 -23.51
CA PRO A 62 14.12 28.09 -23.27
C PRO A 62 13.95 28.38 -21.76
N GLY A 63 14.68 29.38 -21.26
CA GLY A 63 14.75 29.70 -19.82
C GLY A 63 13.38 29.84 -19.14
N GLY A 64 13.22 29.16 -17.99
CA GLY A 64 11.92 28.98 -17.32
C GLY A 64 11.51 30.12 -16.39
N ALA A 65 10.22 30.43 -16.38
CA ALA A 65 9.55 31.27 -15.39
C ALA A 65 9.11 30.42 -14.18
N GLY A 66 10.04 30.15 -13.25
CA GLY A 66 9.79 30.02 -11.80
C GLY A 66 8.66 29.16 -11.22
N SER A 67 7.98 28.28 -11.97
CA SER A 67 6.97 27.38 -11.41
C SER A 67 6.85 26.10 -12.21
N ILE A 68 7.23 24.97 -11.60
CA ILE A 68 7.02 23.63 -12.17
C ILE A 68 5.73 23.08 -11.56
N VAL A 69 4.65 23.09 -12.34
CA VAL A 69 3.47 22.26 -12.06
C VAL A 69 3.84 20.83 -12.45
N SER A 70 3.95 19.96 -11.46
CA SER A 70 4.45 18.59 -11.64
C SER A 70 3.31 17.63 -11.94
N GLU A 71 2.85 17.60 -13.20
CA GLU A 71 1.94 16.56 -13.68
C GLU A 71 2.66 15.20 -13.71
N GLY A 72 2.14 14.20 -12.99
CA GLY A 72 2.61 12.81 -13.04
C GLY A 72 3.37 12.30 -11.82
N TRP A 73 3.56 13.10 -10.76
CA TRP A 73 4.06 12.56 -9.49
C TRP A 73 2.92 11.85 -8.77
N VAL A 74 3.07 10.54 -8.54
CA VAL A 74 2.20 9.84 -7.59
C VAL A 74 2.52 10.41 -6.21
N GLN A 75 1.66 11.29 -5.70
CA GLN A 75 1.84 11.90 -4.37
C GLN A 75 1.70 10.89 -3.21
N GLU A 76 1.35 9.64 -3.52
CA GLU A 76 0.96 8.61 -2.56
C GLU A 76 1.79 7.32 -2.78
N GLY A 77 2.35 6.74 -1.71
CA GLY A 77 3.04 5.45 -1.78
C GLY A 77 2.07 4.26 -1.90
N VAL A 78 2.58 3.04 -2.09
CA VAL A 78 1.76 1.81 -2.25
C VAL A 78 0.65 1.71 -1.21
N LEU A 79 0.95 1.86 0.08
CA LEU A 79 -0.05 1.67 1.13
C LEU A 79 -1.21 2.67 0.99
N GLY A 80 -0.92 3.94 0.74
CA GLY A 80 -1.95 4.94 0.50
C GLY A 80 -2.73 4.65 -0.79
N PHE A 81 -2.06 4.17 -1.84
CA PHE A 81 -2.70 3.76 -3.09
C PHE A 81 -3.68 2.57 -2.87
N LEU A 82 -3.33 1.64 -1.99
CA LEU A 82 -4.25 0.57 -1.53
C LEU A 82 -5.37 1.10 -0.62
N GLY A 83 -5.32 2.38 -0.25
CA GLY A 83 -6.31 3.05 0.59
C GLY A 83 -5.99 3.02 2.08
N TYR A 84 -4.82 2.53 2.50
CA TYR A 84 -4.41 2.53 3.91
C TYR A 84 -4.23 3.96 4.43
N ARG A 85 -4.97 4.30 5.48
CA ARG A 85 -4.95 5.61 6.15
C ARG A 85 -5.11 5.41 7.66
N ALA A 86 -4.51 6.30 8.45
CA ALA A 86 -4.52 6.28 9.91
C ALA A 86 -4.84 7.67 10.48
N GLY A 87 -5.29 7.74 11.73
CA GLY A 87 -5.59 8.98 12.42
C GLY A 87 -7.06 9.42 12.34
N LYS A 88 -7.37 10.52 13.02
CA LYS A 88 -8.76 11.01 13.26
C LYS A 88 -9.55 11.34 11.99
N THR A 89 -8.87 11.62 10.89
CA THR A 89 -9.50 11.94 9.59
C THR A 89 -9.70 10.71 8.71
N SER A 90 -9.24 9.53 9.15
CA SER A 90 -9.49 8.27 8.47
C SER A 90 -10.86 7.74 8.86
N ASP A 91 -11.60 7.26 7.86
CA ASP A 91 -12.85 6.52 7.98
C ASP A 91 -12.64 5.01 8.23
N LEU A 92 -11.39 4.56 8.34
CA LEU A 92 -11.06 3.15 8.46
C LEU A 92 -11.03 2.69 9.92
N SER A 93 -11.75 1.61 10.22
CA SER A 93 -11.58 0.87 11.47
C SER A 93 -10.23 0.17 11.50
N GLY A 94 -9.76 -0.17 12.70
CA GLY A 94 -8.53 -0.96 12.89
C GLY A 94 -8.57 -2.29 12.13
N SER A 95 -9.71 -3.00 12.14
CA SER A 95 -9.86 -4.25 11.39
C SER A 95 -9.72 -4.08 9.88
N VAL A 96 -10.23 -2.99 9.31
CA VAL A 96 -10.09 -2.70 7.87
C VAL A 96 -8.65 -2.32 7.53
N ARG A 97 -8.00 -1.51 8.37
CA ARG A 97 -6.57 -1.20 8.20
C ARG A 97 -5.71 -2.45 8.21
N GLN A 98 -5.89 -3.31 9.21
CA GLN A 98 -5.19 -4.60 9.33
C GLN A 98 -5.52 -5.52 8.15
N GLY A 99 -6.76 -5.53 7.66
CA GLY A 99 -7.16 -6.25 6.44
C GLY A 99 -6.41 -5.76 5.20
N ILE A 100 -6.26 -4.45 5.01
CA ILE A 100 -5.45 -3.88 3.93
C ILE A 100 -3.98 -4.31 4.07
N LEU A 101 -3.42 -4.29 5.29
CA LEU A 101 -2.03 -4.68 5.52
C LEU A 101 -1.79 -6.18 5.30
N LYS A 102 -2.73 -7.04 5.70
CA LYS A 102 -2.72 -8.47 5.39
C LYS A 102 -2.68 -8.70 3.90
N GLN A 103 -3.54 -8.02 3.14
CA GLN A 103 -3.56 -8.16 1.69
C GLN A 103 -2.33 -7.54 1.02
N ALA A 104 -1.78 -6.45 1.57
CA ALA A 104 -0.49 -5.93 1.11
C ALA A 104 0.65 -6.91 1.33
N PHE A 105 0.58 -7.77 2.36
CA PHE A 105 1.58 -8.78 2.66
C PHE A 105 1.38 -10.06 1.83
N GLU A 106 0.19 -10.62 1.81
CA GLU A 106 -0.13 -11.93 1.22
C GLU A 106 -0.50 -11.85 -0.26
N GLY A 107 -1.00 -10.70 -0.70
CA GLY A 107 -1.53 -10.48 -2.04
C GLY A 107 -0.56 -9.76 -2.97
N VAL A 108 -1.01 -9.61 -4.22
CA VAL A 108 -0.24 -8.93 -5.27
C VAL A 108 -0.41 -7.42 -5.17
N ILE A 109 0.69 -6.65 -5.21
CA ILE A 109 0.59 -5.19 -5.33
C ILE A 109 0.17 -4.81 -6.76
N PRO A 110 -0.80 -3.89 -6.93
CA PRO A 110 -1.14 -3.33 -8.23
C PRO A 110 0.09 -2.77 -8.96
N PRO A 111 0.27 -3.03 -10.27
CA PRO A 111 1.37 -2.45 -11.06
C PRO A 111 1.14 -0.96 -11.37
N ALA A 112 0.84 -0.15 -10.35
CA ALA A 112 0.56 1.29 -10.42
C ALA A 112 1.83 2.15 -10.33
N PHE A 113 2.97 1.52 -10.05
CA PHE A 113 4.25 2.19 -9.83
C PHE A 113 5.34 1.59 -10.73
N PRO A 114 6.45 2.30 -10.98
CA PRO A 114 7.56 1.77 -11.76
C PRO A 114 8.08 0.44 -11.19
N LYS A 115 8.38 -0.52 -12.07
CA LYS A 115 8.86 -1.86 -11.69
C LYS A 115 10.02 -1.84 -10.68
N PRO A 116 11.09 -1.02 -10.84
CA PRO A 116 12.18 -0.99 -9.86
C PRO A 116 11.75 -0.56 -8.45
N TYR A 117 10.69 0.24 -8.33
CA TYR A 117 10.11 0.62 -7.04
C TYR A 117 9.30 -0.55 -6.45
N LEU A 118 8.48 -1.21 -7.26
CA LEU A 118 7.70 -2.39 -6.84
C LEU A 118 8.60 -3.57 -6.43
N ASP A 119 9.74 -3.77 -7.09
CA ASP A 119 10.68 -4.84 -6.76
C ASP A 119 11.27 -4.66 -5.34
N GLN A 120 11.27 -3.45 -4.77
CA GLN A 120 11.67 -3.23 -3.37
C GLN A 120 10.68 -3.83 -2.37
N TRP A 121 9.42 -4.03 -2.77
CA TRP A 121 8.38 -4.63 -1.93
C TRP A 121 8.47 -6.16 -1.89
N GLY A 122 9.34 -6.79 -2.69
CA GLY A 122 9.47 -8.24 -2.73
C GLY A 122 8.24 -8.94 -3.29
N ASP A 123 8.20 -10.26 -3.20
CA ASP A 123 7.02 -11.07 -3.58
C ASP A 123 6.08 -11.30 -2.39
N PRO A 124 4.81 -11.67 -2.62
CA PRO A 124 3.85 -11.86 -1.54
C PRO A 124 4.31 -12.93 -0.53
N GLY A 125 4.01 -12.72 0.75
CA GLY A 125 4.36 -13.63 1.85
C GLY A 125 5.85 -13.66 2.22
N THR A 126 6.71 -12.86 1.60
CA THR A 126 8.16 -12.92 1.84
C THR A 126 8.63 -12.03 2.99
N ALA A 127 9.81 -12.33 3.54
CA ALA A 127 10.45 -11.47 4.55
C ALA A 127 10.69 -10.04 4.05
N GLN A 128 11.07 -9.88 2.78
CA GLN A 128 11.26 -8.58 2.15
C GLN A 128 9.96 -7.76 2.15
N ARG A 129 8.85 -8.41 1.81
CA ARG A 129 7.51 -7.80 1.83
C ARG A 129 7.14 -7.29 3.20
N LEU A 130 7.20 -8.16 4.21
CA LEU A 130 6.85 -7.79 5.57
C LEU A 130 7.74 -6.66 6.08
N ARG A 131 9.06 -6.75 5.83
CA ARG A 131 10.01 -5.71 6.22
C ARG A 131 9.66 -4.37 5.58
N LYS A 132 9.37 -4.32 4.27
CA LYS A 132 9.02 -3.08 3.57
C LYS A 132 7.74 -2.43 4.11
N ILE A 133 6.73 -3.24 4.43
CA ILE A 133 5.49 -2.76 5.07
C ILE A 133 5.79 -2.20 6.46
N ALA A 134 6.45 -2.97 7.31
CA ALA A 134 6.74 -2.58 8.69
C ALA A 134 7.63 -1.33 8.76
N GLU A 135 8.68 -1.24 7.92
CA GLU A 135 9.54 -0.05 7.84
C GLU A 135 8.77 1.19 7.40
N SER A 136 7.83 1.05 6.46
CA SER A 136 6.98 2.15 6.01
C SER A 136 6.10 2.68 7.14
N ILE A 137 5.41 1.80 7.86
CA ILE A 137 4.55 2.19 9.00
C ILE A 137 5.37 2.81 10.13
N ALA A 138 6.51 2.21 10.49
CA ALA A 138 7.39 2.76 11.50
C ALA A 138 7.94 4.14 11.11
N ALA A 139 8.24 4.35 9.82
CA ALA A 139 8.62 5.67 9.32
C ALA A 139 7.49 6.69 9.45
N PHE A 140 6.24 6.32 9.20
CA PHE A 140 5.08 7.21 9.40
C PHE A 140 4.96 7.64 10.87
N ALA A 141 5.03 6.68 11.80
CA ALA A 141 4.97 6.95 13.24
C ALA A 141 6.12 7.87 13.70
N ARG A 142 7.37 7.56 13.33
CA ARG A 142 8.52 8.42 13.68
C ARG A 142 8.40 9.82 13.09
N ASN A 143 7.97 9.94 11.84
CA ASN A 143 7.82 11.25 11.20
C ASN A 143 6.73 12.09 11.85
N ALA A 144 5.64 11.46 12.29
CA ALA A 144 4.60 12.15 13.04
C ALA A 144 5.08 12.60 14.43
N LYS A 145 5.78 11.73 15.18
CA LYS A 145 6.38 12.07 16.48
C LYS A 145 7.33 13.27 16.39
N ARG A 146 8.11 13.38 15.31
CA ARG A 146 9.02 14.54 15.09
C ARG A 146 8.30 15.85 14.85
N ARG A 147 7.06 15.83 14.36
CA ARG A 147 6.29 17.05 14.08
C ARG A 147 5.70 17.67 15.35
N SER A 148 5.61 16.93 16.45
CA SER A 148 5.14 17.41 17.76
C SER A 148 3.80 18.15 17.71
N GLU A 149 2.84 17.61 16.96
CA GLU A 149 1.50 18.16 16.86
C GLU A 149 0.48 17.21 17.50
N ASP A 150 -0.24 17.66 18.54
CA ASP A 150 -1.27 16.88 19.27
C ASP A 150 -2.35 16.26 18.36
N ARG A 151 -2.50 16.77 17.13
CA ARG A 151 -3.45 16.22 16.14
C ARG A 151 -3.02 14.85 15.58
N LEU A 152 -1.77 14.43 15.78
CA LEU A 152 -1.23 13.19 15.22
C LEU A 152 -1.23 12.01 16.20
N ASP A 153 -1.59 12.20 17.46
CA ASP A 153 -1.55 11.14 18.49
C ASP A 153 -2.34 9.90 18.10
N GLN A 154 -3.55 10.08 17.54
CA GLN A 154 -4.36 8.96 17.07
C GLN A 154 -3.70 8.22 15.91
N ALA A 155 -3.07 8.95 14.98
CA ALA A 155 -2.39 8.32 13.85
C ALA A 155 -1.18 7.51 14.32
N ILE A 156 -0.43 8.04 15.30
CA ILE A 156 0.68 7.34 15.95
C ILE A 156 0.18 6.05 16.61
N ALA A 157 -0.87 6.13 17.44
CA ALA A 157 -1.45 4.96 18.08
C ALA A 157 -1.97 3.92 17.07
N ASP A 158 -2.60 4.37 15.99
CA ASP A 158 -3.07 3.52 14.91
C ASP A 158 -1.89 2.78 14.22
N TRP A 159 -0.82 3.49 13.85
CA TRP A 159 0.37 2.90 13.24
C TRP A 159 1.08 1.92 14.18
N GLU A 160 1.17 2.22 15.46
CA GLU A 160 1.79 1.35 16.46
C GLU A 160 0.97 0.07 16.68
N SER A 161 -0.36 0.17 16.74
CA SER A 161 -1.24 -1.00 16.81
C SER A 161 -1.15 -1.86 15.53
N ASP A 162 -1.07 -1.22 14.37
CA ASP A 162 -0.92 -1.92 13.09
C ASP A 162 0.45 -2.63 12.99
N LEU A 163 1.52 -2.06 13.56
CA LEU A 163 2.83 -2.72 13.69
C LEU A 163 2.78 -3.92 14.64
N GLU A 164 2.12 -3.79 15.78
CA GLU A 164 1.94 -4.91 16.71
C GLU A 164 1.18 -6.06 16.05
N TYR A 165 0.10 -5.75 15.31
CA TYR A 165 -0.63 -6.73 14.52
C TYR A 165 0.29 -7.47 13.53
N LEU A 166 1.06 -6.74 12.71
CA LEU A 166 1.98 -7.34 11.73
C LEU A 166 3.04 -8.22 12.40
N TYR A 167 3.53 -7.82 13.58
CA TYR A 167 4.49 -8.58 14.35
C TYR A 167 3.90 -9.92 14.80
N LEU A 168 2.75 -9.87 15.46
CA LEU A 168 2.09 -11.05 16.01
C LEU A 168 1.61 -12.02 14.92
N GLU A 169 1.03 -11.51 13.84
CA GLU A 169 0.39 -12.33 12.81
C GLU A 169 1.40 -12.94 11.81
N PHE A 170 2.42 -12.17 11.41
CA PHE A 170 3.28 -12.55 10.29
C PHE A 170 4.76 -12.69 10.64
N TYR A 171 5.25 -12.07 11.72
CA TYR A 171 6.67 -12.09 12.05
C TYR A 171 7.04 -13.23 13.00
N VAL A 172 6.34 -13.34 14.13
CA VAL A 172 6.66 -14.29 15.21
C VAL A 172 6.73 -15.72 14.68
N GLY A 173 7.87 -16.39 14.90
CA GLY A 173 8.09 -17.78 14.50
C GLY A 173 8.29 -18.01 12.99
N ARG A 174 8.28 -16.96 12.16
CA ARG A 174 8.41 -17.08 10.69
C ARG A 174 9.66 -16.39 10.14
N PHE A 175 10.01 -15.20 10.65
CA PHE A 175 11.12 -14.40 10.16
C PHE A 175 12.09 -14.00 11.28
N GLY A 176 13.30 -13.57 10.91
CA GLY A 176 14.39 -13.26 11.85
C GLY A 176 15.12 -11.93 11.59
N PHE A 177 14.52 -11.00 10.86
CA PHE A 177 15.10 -9.66 10.65
C PHE A 177 14.75 -8.72 11.80
N GLY A 178 15.60 -7.74 12.12
CA GLY A 178 15.32 -6.79 13.20
C GLY A 178 13.99 -6.04 13.00
N TRP A 179 13.06 -6.17 13.95
CA TRP A 179 11.77 -5.50 13.88
C TRP A 179 11.95 -3.97 14.03
N PRO A 180 11.31 -3.14 13.19
CA PRO A 180 11.53 -1.70 13.23
C PRO A 180 10.93 -1.07 14.50
N SER A 181 11.68 -0.12 15.08
CA SER A 181 11.22 0.67 16.23
C SER A 181 10.54 1.96 15.79
N THR A 182 9.50 2.36 16.52
CA THR A 182 8.83 3.67 16.40
C THR A 182 9.39 4.71 17.37
N GLN A 183 10.41 4.36 18.16
CA GLN A 183 11.12 5.30 19.03
C GLN A 183 12.00 6.24 18.19
N LEU A 184 12.27 7.44 18.72
CA LEU A 184 13.11 8.46 18.08
C LEU A 184 14.59 8.20 18.32
#